data_AF-A0A7C7YNE2-F1
#
_entry.id   AF-A0A7C7YNE2-F1
#
_cell.length_a   1.000
_cell.length_b   1.000
_cell.length_c   1.000
_cell.angle_alpha   90.00
_cell.angle_beta   90.00
_cell.angle_gamma   90.00
#
_symmetry.space_group_name_H-M   'P 1'
#
loop_
_entity.id
_entity.type
_entity.pdbx_description
1 polymer ?
#
loop_
_entity_poly.entity_id
_entity_poly.type
_entity_poly.pdbx_seq_one_letter_code
_entity_poly.pdbx_strand_id
1 'polypeptide(L)'
;MFSKGGAEMKQWRKLLEDNCAGQIHLHATEADCISSITIPFTLVDEYPDLRYSLSEDPLKTMAAGDEVLFNMIEDLNGSLRARIRVIGLPDTCAIEINSLRTRDRNRLLRIDVNVLDVNHNSGWIKKIDWHCLECRAVNHTSQKFLRGRIKPWKCCDCGKIRNRSTDFALDSESTSYEDCQQILIVDSNDENEGQRRVIDAWLFDELVGSVQKGDVIRINARLRLASTHPSGDFDATTLRAFQLQIESYEMLEPHEIDDEGQGNGEEE
;
A
#
# COMPACT_ATOMS: atom_id res chain seq x y z
N MET A 1 -6.73 28.18 -13.79
CA MET A 1 -6.70 26.99 -12.91
C MET A 1 -5.39 26.28 -13.21
N PHE A 2 -4.33 26.64 -12.48
CA PHE A 2 -2.95 26.31 -12.84
C PHE A 2 -2.64 24.83 -12.59
N SER A 3 -1.82 24.26 -13.48
CA SER A 3 -1.27 22.91 -13.43
C SER A 3 -0.43 22.68 -12.17
N LYS A 4 -1.07 22.37 -11.03
CA LYS A 4 -0.39 22.09 -9.76
C LYS A 4 0.46 20.82 -9.79
N GLY A 5 0.16 19.87 -10.68
CA GLY A 5 0.92 18.61 -10.79
C GLY A 5 2.38 18.79 -11.24
N GLY A 6 2.69 19.86 -11.98
CA GLY A 6 4.05 20.05 -12.50
C GLY A 6 5.08 20.54 -11.50
N ALA A 7 4.68 21.25 -10.44
CA ALA A 7 5.60 21.78 -9.43
C ALA A 7 6.04 20.71 -8.44
N GLU A 8 5.09 19.90 -7.98
CA GLU A 8 5.30 18.77 -7.08
C GLU A 8 6.25 17.72 -7.69
N MET A 9 5.99 17.29 -8.94
CA MET A 9 6.86 16.34 -9.66
C MET A 9 8.32 16.82 -9.76
N LYS A 10 8.53 18.14 -9.93
CA LYS A 10 9.88 18.73 -9.96
C LYS A 10 10.56 18.69 -8.60
N GLN A 11 9.82 18.93 -7.52
CA GLN A 11 10.38 18.84 -6.17
C GLN A 11 10.66 17.40 -5.77
N TRP A 12 9.81 16.43 -6.13
CA TRP A 12 10.11 15.01 -5.97
C TRP A 12 11.40 14.62 -6.68
N ARG A 13 11.54 15.00 -7.96
CA ARG A 13 12.76 14.72 -8.74
C ARG A 13 13.99 15.29 -8.05
N LYS A 14 13.93 16.55 -7.65
CA LYS A 14 15.05 17.20 -6.97
C LYS A 14 15.40 16.50 -5.65
N LEU A 15 14.41 16.19 -4.81
CA LEU A 15 14.63 15.48 -3.55
C LEU A 15 15.33 14.14 -3.79
N LEU A 16 14.86 13.37 -4.76
CA LEU A 16 15.42 12.06 -5.13
C LEU A 16 16.85 12.17 -5.70
N GLU A 17 17.12 13.18 -6.53
CA GLU A 17 18.46 13.46 -7.07
C GLU A 17 19.44 13.83 -5.94
N ASP A 18 19.02 14.70 -5.02
CA ASP A 18 19.86 15.23 -3.95
C ASP A 18 20.15 14.17 -2.86
N ASN A 19 19.22 13.23 -2.60
CA ASN A 19 19.29 12.35 -1.43
C ASN A 19 19.27 10.85 -1.73
N CYS A 20 18.80 10.42 -2.90
CA CYS A 20 18.52 9.01 -3.18
C CYS A 20 19.26 8.46 -4.41
N ALA A 21 20.12 9.24 -5.06
CA ALA A 21 20.80 8.85 -6.31
C ALA A 21 21.53 7.50 -6.22
N GLY A 22 22.20 7.21 -5.10
CA GLY A 22 22.89 5.93 -4.90
C GLY A 22 21.95 4.73 -4.84
N GLN A 23 20.82 4.84 -4.13
CA GLN A 23 19.80 3.80 -4.05
C GLN A 23 19.10 3.59 -5.40
N ILE A 24 18.81 4.69 -6.12
CA ILE A 24 18.22 4.62 -7.47
C ILE A 24 19.15 3.88 -8.42
N HIS A 25 20.45 4.16 -8.37
CA HIS A 25 21.42 3.46 -9.22
C HIS A 25 21.50 1.97 -8.88
N LEU A 26 21.53 1.61 -7.59
CA LEU A 26 21.50 0.21 -7.16
C LEU A 26 20.25 -0.50 -7.71
N HIS A 27 19.07 0.08 -7.49
CA HIS A 27 17.81 -0.44 -7.95
C HIS A 27 17.70 -0.55 -9.48
N ALA A 28 18.33 0.35 -10.23
CA ALA A 28 18.38 0.25 -11.69
C ALA A 28 19.20 -0.96 -12.18
N THR A 29 20.13 -1.47 -11.36
CA THR A 29 20.95 -2.65 -11.69
C THR A 29 20.34 -3.97 -11.22
N GLU A 30 19.36 -3.93 -10.32
CA GLU A 30 18.66 -5.10 -9.82
C GLU A 30 17.53 -5.49 -10.79
N ALA A 31 17.56 -6.71 -11.31
CA ALA A 31 16.52 -7.23 -12.18
C ALA A 31 15.37 -7.85 -11.36
N ASP A 32 14.14 -7.62 -11.81
CA ASP A 32 12.92 -8.32 -11.40
C ASP A 32 12.59 -8.33 -9.89
N CYS A 33 13.07 -7.36 -9.12
CA CYS A 33 12.59 -7.17 -7.74
C CYS A 33 11.35 -6.25 -7.68
N ILE A 34 10.73 -6.16 -6.51
CA ILE A 34 9.90 -5.02 -6.12
C ILE A 34 10.62 -4.41 -4.92
N SER A 35 10.81 -3.10 -4.91
CA SER A 35 11.61 -2.44 -3.88
C SER A 35 10.97 -1.12 -3.44
N SER A 36 11.54 -0.51 -2.41
CA SER A 36 11.17 0.83 -2.00
C SER A 36 12.35 1.66 -1.55
N ILE A 37 12.15 2.98 -1.66
CA ILE A 37 13.03 4.00 -1.12
C ILE A 37 12.32 4.66 0.06
N THR A 38 12.91 4.49 1.23
CA THR A 38 12.42 5.10 2.47
C THR A 38 12.93 6.53 2.58
N ILE A 39 12.01 7.47 2.76
CA ILE A 39 12.28 8.91 2.81
C ILE A 39 11.76 9.48 4.13
N PRO A 40 12.62 10.05 4.99
CA PRO A 40 12.18 10.78 6.16
C PRO A 40 11.28 11.97 5.79
N PHE A 41 10.17 12.12 6.51
CA PHE A 41 9.25 13.26 6.32
C PHE A 41 9.96 14.60 6.48
N THR A 42 10.98 14.69 7.33
CA THR A 42 11.78 15.91 7.51
C THR A 42 12.40 16.40 6.21
N LEU A 43 12.84 15.49 5.32
CA LEU A 43 13.35 15.86 4.00
C LEU A 43 12.22 16.34 3.09
N VAL A 44 11.06 15.69 3.13
CA VAL A 44 9.88 16.10 2.34
C VAL A 44 9.40 17.49 2.75
N ASP A 45 9.44 17.80 4.06
CA ASP A 45 8.96 19.06 4.64
C ASP A 45 9.80 20.29 4.23
N GLU A 46 11.06 20.08 3.84
CA GLU A 46 11.95 21.12 3.30
C GLU A 46 11.48 21.67 1.94
N TYR A 47 10.62 20.93 1.23
CA TYR A 47 10.11 21.28 -0.09
C TYR A 47 8.66 21.79 0.00
N PRO A 48 8.41 23.11 -0.18
CA PRO A 48 7.11 23.70 0.14
C PRO A 48 5.91 23.18 -0.66
N ASP A 49 6.11 22.80 -1.92
CA ASP A 49 5.02 22.27 -2.75
C ASP A 49 4.72 20.82 -2.37
N LEU A 50 5.74 20.00 -2.06
CA LEU A 50 5.55 18.65 -1.52
C LEU A 50 4.81 18.68 -0.18
N ARG A 51 5.25 19.53 0.75
CA ARG A 51 4.59 19.71 2.05
C ARG A 51 3.11 20.07 1.90
N TYR A 52 2.81 21.03 1.03
CA TYR A 52 1.43 21.43 0.76
C TYR A 52 0.62 20.29 0.12
N SER A 53 1.13 19.67 -0.96
CA SER A 53 0.45 18.57 -1.65
C SER A 53 0.21 17.38 -0.72
N LEU A 54 1.19 17.00 0.09
CA LEU A 54 1.08 15.87 1.03
C LEU A 54 0.03 16.15 2.11
N SER A 55 -0.16 17.40 2.53
CA SER A 55 -1.21 17.78 3.47
C SER A 55 -2.63 17.72 2.87
N GLU A 56 -2.75 17.98 1.56
CA GLU A 56 -4.03 18.03 0.85
C GLU A 56 -4.47 16.64 0.35
N ASP A 57 -3.57 15.92 -0.33
CA ASP A 57 -3.81 14.58 -0.87
C ASP A 57 -2.52 13.75 -0.80
N PRO A 58 -2.22 13.15 0.36
CA PRO A 58 -0.98 12.40 0.55
C PRO A 58 -0.81 11.27 -0.45
N LEU A 59 -1.91 10.59 -0.83
CA LEU A 59 -1.85 9.42 -1.69
C LEU A 59 -1.50 9.79 -3.13
N LYS A 60 -2.15 10.83 -3.65
CA LYS A 60 -1.80 11.36 -4.96
C LYS A 60 -0.37 11.88 -4.96
N THR A 61 0.06 12.50 -3.87
CA THR A 61 1.40 13.06 -3.74
C THR A 61 2.48 11.98 -3.75
N MET A 62 2.29 10.90 -2.98
CA MET A 62 3.20 9.76 -3.00
C MET A 62 3.19 9.05 -4.35
N ALA A 63 2.02 8.89 -5.00
CA ALA A 63 1.93 8.28 -6.33
C ALA A 63 2.65 9.09 -7.42
N ALA A 64 2.64 10.42 -7.33
CA ALA A 64 3.44 11.29 -8.20
C ALA A 64 4.95 11.07 -7.96
N GLY A 65 5.34 10.90 -6.70
CA GLY A 65 6.70 10.51 -6.35
C GLY A 65 7.12 9.15 -6.91
N ASP A 66 6.25 8.14 -6.81
CA ASP A 66 6.45 6.81 -7.42
C ASP A 66 6.67 6.93 -8.95
N GLU A 67 5.89 7.77 -9.62
CA GLU A 67 6.02 8.02 -11.06
C GLU A 67 7.37 8.68 -11.40
N VAL A 68 7.81 9.66 -10.61
CA VAL A 68 9.13 10.28 -10.80
C VAL A 68 10.24 9.25 -10.59
N LEU A 69 10.17 8.45 -9.52
CA LEU A 69 11.14 7.42 -9.22
C LEU A 69 11.22 6.38 -10.34
N PHE A 70 10.07 5.92 -10.83
CA PHE A 70 9.99 5.00 -11.96
C PHE A 70 10.70 5.56 -13.20
N ASN A 71 10.39 6.81 -13.58
CA ASN A 71 11.04 7.45 -14.73
C ASN A 71 12.56 7.57 -14.54
N MET A 72 13.03 7.88 -13.33
CA MET A 72 14.47 7.97 -13.06
C MET A 72 15.18 6.61 -13.14
N ILE A 73 14.53 5.52 -12.76
CA ILE A 73 15.05 4.15 -12.92
C ILE A 73 15.05 3.76 -14.41
N GLU A 74 13.99 4.09 -15.14
CA GLU A 74 13.86 3.83 -16.58
C GLU A 74 14.94 4.59 -17.39
N ASP A 75 15.26 5.84 -17.02
CA ASP A 75 16.34 6.64 -17.61
C ASP A 75 17.72 5.95 -17.48
N LEU A 76 17.88 5.05 -16.50
CA LEU A 76 19.08 4.24 -16.27
C LEU A 76 19.00 2.85 -16.93
N ASN A 77 17.97 2.59 -17.74
CA ASN A 77 17.63 1.29 -18.33
C ASN A 77 17.26 0.21 -17.29
N GLY A 78 16.82 0.60 -16.10
CA GLY A 78 16.24 -0.32 -15.12
C GLY A 78 14.77 -0.62 -15.41
N SER A 79 14.28 -1.75 -14.92
CA SER A 79 12.86 -2.16 -15.04
C SER A 79 12.20 -2.44 -13.69
N LEU A 80 12.87 -2.09 -12.58
CA LEU A 80 12.38 -2.30 -11.22
C LEU A 80 11.13 -1.48 -10.93
N ARG A 81 10.10 -2.13 -10.38
CA ARG A 81 8.99 -1.43 -9.72
C ARG A 81 9.40 -1.01 -8.32
N ALA A 82 9.82 0.25 -8.18
CA ALA A 82 10.14 0.86 -6.90
C ALA A 82 9.01 1.78 -6.39
N ARG A 83 8.85 1.88 -5.06
CA ARG A 83 7.89 2.77 -4.40
C ARG A 83 8.56 3.70 -3.39
N ILE A 84 8.01 4.90 -3.22
CA ILE A 84 8.40 5.82 -2.15
C ILE A 84 7.65 5.45 -0.87
N ARG A 85 8.38 5.43 0.25
CA ARG A 85 7.85 5.13 1.58
C ARG A 85 8.24 6.26 2.52
N VAL A 86 7.27 7.09 2.91
CA VAL A 86 7.54 8.24 3.79
C VAL A 86 7.42 7.82 5.26
N ILE A 87 8.51 7.96 6.01
CA ILE A 87 8.58 7.62 7.45
C ILE A 87 8.75 8.86 8.34
N GLY A 88 8.60 8.72 9.65
CA GLY A 88 8.84 9.81 10.59
C GLY A 88 7.81 10.93 10.50
N LEU A 89 6.54 10.59 10.21
CA LEU A 89 5.45 11.56 10.16
C LEU A 89 5.34 12.35 11.48
N PRO A 90 4.91 13.62 11.44
CA PRO A 90 4.82 14.47 12.62
C PRO A 90 3.70 14.01 13.57
N ASP A 91 3.77 14.46 14.83
CA ASP A 91 2.77 14.13 15.87
C ASP A 91 1.35 14.59 15.52
N THR A 92 1.20 15.56 14.61
CA THR A 92 -0.10 15.99 14.09
C THR A 92 -0.82 14.92 13.26
N CYS A 93 -0.09 13.90 12.80
CA CYS A 93 -0.63 12.71 12.14
C CYS A 93 -0.95 11.58 13.13
N ALA A 94 -0.54 11.69 14.40
CA ALA A 94 -0.72 10.65 15.40
C ALA A 94 -2.20 10.41 15.72
N ILE A 95 -2.62 9.16 15.75
CA ILE A 95 -3.96 8.75 16.17
C ILE A 95 -3.93 7.34 16.76
N GLU A 96 -4.81 7.06 17.70
CA GLU A 96 -5.05 5.71 18.23
C GLU A 96 -6.11 4.98 17.40
N ILE A 97 -6.05 3.65 17.32
CA ILE A 97 -7.02 2.79 16.63
C ILE A 97 -8.44 3.01 17.19
N ASN A 98 -8.56 3.19 18.50
CA ASN A 98 -9.84 3.53 19.16
C ASN A 98 -10.39 4.90 18.76
N SER A 99 -9.51 5.82 18.34
CA SER A 99 -9.85 7.17 17.94
C SER A 99 -10.16 7.31 16.45
N LEU A 100 -9.96 6.27 15.63
CA LEU A 100 -10.27 6.28 14.20
C LEU A 100 -11.73 6.68 13.92
N ARG A 101 -11.93 7.61 12.98
CA ARG A 101 -13.26 8.03 12.50
C ARG A 101 -13.29 8.10 10.97
N THR A 102 -14.50 8.09 10.40
CA THR A 102 -14.70 8.16 8.93
C THR A 102 -14.11 9.43 8.28
N ARG A 103 -13.92 10.51 9.05
CA ARG A 103 -13.26 11.74 8.60
C ARG A 103 -11.76 11.56 8.30
N ASP A 104 -11.14 10.53 8.86
CA ASP A 104 -9.70 10.27 8.72
C ASP A 104 -9.34 9.54 7.41
N ARG A 105 -10.34 9.12 6.63
CA ARG A 105 -10.18 8.33 5.39
C ARG A 105 -9.33 8.95 4.27
N ASN A 106 -9.14 10.27 4.31
CA ASN A 106 -8.38 11.01 3.30
C ASN A 106 -7.03 11.50 3.83
N ARG A 107 -6.66 11.14 5.07
CA ARG A 107 -5.42 11.56 5.72
C ARG A 107 -4.43 10.39 5.74
N LEU A 108 -3.15 10.72 5.78
CA LEU A 108 -2.12 9.78 6.17
C LEU A 108 -1.98 9.83 7.69
N LEU A 109 -2.13 8.68 8.33
CA LEU A 109 -2.19 8.52 9.78
C LEU A 109 -0.91 7.88 10.28
N ARG A 110 -0.47 8.27 11.46
CA ARG A 110 0.65 7.66 12.19
C ARG A 110 0.10 6.95 13.43
N ILE A 111 0.38 5.67 13.59
CA ILE A 111 -0.18 4.85 14.67
C ILE A 111 0.92 3.93 15.20
N ASP A 112 1.09 3.87 16.51
CA ASP A 112 2.03 2.95 17.16
C ASP A 112 1.26 1.69 17.59
N VAL A 113 1.70 0.52 17.13
CA VAL A 113 0.91 -0.70 17.21
C VAL A 113 1.75 -1.93 17.54
N ASN A 114 1.11 -2.89 18.21
CA ASN A 114 1.62 -4.24 18.38
C ASN A 114 1.02 -5.16 17.32
N VAL A 115 1.85 -5.97 16.66
CA VAL A 115 1.42 -6.98 15.70
C VAL A 115 0.99 -8.24 16.45
N LEU A 116 -0.31 -8.52 16.47
CA LEU A 116 -0.89 -9.66 17.18
C LEU A 116 -0.84 -10.95 16.36
N ASP A 117 -0.99 -10.83 15.04
CA ASP A 117 -0.97 -11.97 14.13
C ASP A 117 -0.62 -11.54 12.71
N VAL A 118 -0.11 -12.49 11.92
CA VAL A 118 0.34 -12.29 10.54
C VAL A 118 -0.19 -13.44 9.68
N ASN A 119 -1.09 -13.13 8.74
CA ASN A 119 -1.66 -14.14 7.85
C ASN A 119 -0.67 -14.54 6.75
N HIS A 120 -0.97 -15.63 6.03
CA HIS A 120 -0.23 -16.01 4.84
C HIS A 120 -0.26 -14.90 3.77
N ASN A 121 0.82 -14.79 2.99
CA ASN A 121 0.86 -13.91 1.84
C ASN A 121 -0.14 -14.37 0.77
N SER A 122 -0.64 -13.42 -0.02
CA SER A 122 -1.60 -13.67 -1.10
C SER A 122 -1.45 -12.62 -2.19
N GLY A 123 -1.69 -13.01 -3.44
CA GLY A 123 -1.79 -12.06 -4.55
C GLY A 123 -3.21 -11.49 -4.65
N TRP A 124 -3.35 -10.17 -4.75
CA TRP A 124 -4.61 -9.55 -5.12
C TRP A 124 -4.56 -8.99 -6.55
N ILE A 125 -5.71 -9.02 -7.23
CA ILE A 125 -5.81 -8.59 -8.62
C ILE A 125 -5.93 -7.07 -8.68
N LYS A 126 -4.91 -6.38 -9.18
CA LYS A 126 -4.87 -4.90 -9.26
C LYS A 126 -5.47 -4.36 -10.55
N LYS A 127 -5.22 -5.02 -11.69
CA LYS A 127 -5.81 -4.72 -13.00
C LYS A 127 -6.13 -6.03 -13.70
N ILE A 128 -7.28 -6.06 -14.38
CA ILE A 128 -7.70 -7.20 -15.19
C ILE A 128 -7.78 -6.78 -16.64
N ASP A 129 -7.27 -7.64 -17.50
CA ASP A 129 -7.46 -7.58 -18.93
C ASP A 129 -8.61 -8.50 -19.34
N TRP A 130 -9.58 -7.91 -20.03
CA TRP A 130 -10.82 -8.57 -20.42
C TRP A 130 -10.91 -8.71 -21.93
N HIS A 131 -10.97 -9.94 -22.43
CA HIS A 131 -11.22 -10.21 -23.85
C HIS A 131 -12.71 -10.11 -24.16
N CYS A 132 -13.07 -9.22 -25.09
CA CYS A 132 -14.41 -9.20 -25.65
C CYS A 132 -14.68 -10.51 -26.39
N LEU A 133 -15.75 -11.22 -26.00
CA LEU A 133 -16.08 -12.50 -26.64
C LEU A 133 -16.50 -12.36 -28.11
N GLU A 134 -16.88 -11.15 -28.54
CA GLU A 134 -17.18 -10.89 -29.93
C GLU A 134 -15.93 -10.58 -30.77
N CYS A 135 -15.25 -9.48 -30.46
CA CYS A 135 -14.21 -8.92 -31.33
C CYS A 135 -12.78 -9.21 -30.87
N ARG A 136 -12.63 -9.91 -29.73
CA ARG A 136 -11.33 -10.26 -29.11
C ARG A 136 -10.46 -9.07 -28.69
N ALA A 137 -10.99 -7.85 -28.74
CA ALA A 137 -10.35 -6.68 -28.17
C ALA A 137 -10.11 -6.82 -26.66
N VAL A 138 -8.96 -6.34 -26.20
CA VAL A 138 -8.58 -6.29 -24.79
C VAL A 138 -9.17 -5.04 -24.14
N ASN A 139 -9.82 -5.22 -22.99
CA ASN A 139 -10.45 -4.15 -22.22
C ASN A 139 -9.84 -4.14 -20.82
N HIS A 140 -9.10 -3.09 -20.49
CA HIS A 140 -8.42 -2.98 -19.20
C HIS A 140 -9.37 -2.46 -18.11
N THR A 141 -9.31 -3.02 -16.90
CA THR A 141 -10.07 -2.50 -15.75
C THR A 141 -9.27 -2.58 -14.46
N SER A 142 -8.99 -1.42 -13.86
CA SER A 142 -8.43 -1.33 -12.50
C SER A 142 -9.44 -1.83 -11.47
N GLN A 143 -8.98 -2.69 -10.58
CA GLN A 143 -9.79 -3.26 -9.51
C GLN A 143 -9.64 -2.44 -8.23
N LYS A 144 -10.56 -2.66 -7.29
CA LYS A 144 -10.51 -2.06 -5.96
C LYS A 144 -10.19 -3.15 -4.96
N PHE A 145 -9.17 -2.92 -4.13
CA PHE A 145 -8.77 -3.83 -3.08
C PHE A 145 -9.96 -4.20 -2.17
N LEU A 146 -10.09 -5.49 -1.85
CA LEU A 146 -11.19 -6.07 -1.06
C LEU A 146 -12.61 -5.72 -1.56
N ARG A 147 -12.78 -5.58 -2.88
CA ARG A 147 -14.10 -5.43 -3.50
C ARG A 147 -14.33 -6.49 -4.55
N GLY A 148 -15.61 -6.70 -4.90
CA GLY A 148 -16.01 -7.55 -6.00
C GLY A 148 -15.35 -7.11 -7.32
N ARG A 149 -15.03 -8.10 -8.16
CA ARG A 149 -14.39 -7.87 -9.47
C ARG A 149 -15.25 -6.96 -10.35
N ILE A 150 -14.64 -5.94 -10.90
CA ILE A 150 -15.24 -5.00 -11.82
C ILE A 150 -14.98 -5.49 -13.26
N LYS A 151 -16.07 -5.79 -13.98
CA LYS A 151 -16.05 -6.08 -15.42
C LYS A 151 -16.35 -4.82 -16.25
N PRO A 152 -15.83 -4.69 -17.48
CA PRO A 152 -16.20 -3.64 -18.41
C PRO A 152 -17.71 -3.62 -18.66
N TRP A 153 -18.29 -2.43 -18.77
CA TRP A 153 -19.70 -2.28 -19.12
C TRP A 153 -19.93 -2.41 -20.65
N LYS A 154 -18.99 -1.92 -21.45
CA LYS A 154 -18.99 -2.00 -22.91
C LYS A 154 -17.59 -2.30 -23.43
N CYS A 155 -17.50 -2.87 -24.62
CA CYS A 155 -16.23 -3.03 -25.31
C CYS A 155 -15.75 -1.66 -25.82
N CYS A 156 -14.48 -1.33 -25.58
CA CYS A 156 -13.86 -0.10 -26.08
C CYS A 156 -13.81 -0.05 -27.61
N ASP A 157 -13.68 -1.21 -28.27
CA ASP A 157 -13.44 -1.28 -29.70
C ASP A 157 -14.74 -1.43 -30.50
N CYS A 158 -15.50 -2.52 -30.27
CA CYS A 158 -16.72 -2.76 -31.02
C CYS A 158 -17.99 -2.11 -30.43
N GLY A 159 -17.88 -1.46 -29.26
CA GLY A 159 -18.99 -0.77 -28.60
C GLY A 159 -20.09 -1.68 -28.02
N LYS A 160 -19.98 -3.01 -28.18
CA LYS A 160 -20.98 -3.97 -27.68
C LYS A 160 -21.07 -3.92 -26.15
N ILE A 161 -22.30 -3.98 -25.64
CA ILE A 161 -22.65 -3.84 -24.22
C ILE A 161 -22.72 -5.22 -23.55
N ARG A 162 -22.10 -5.33 -22.36
CA ARG A 162 -22.10 -6.52 -21.50
C ARG A 162 -23.53 -6.98 -21.18
N ASN A 163 -23.77 -8.29 -21.17
CA ASN A 163 -25.07 -8.92 -20.91
C ASN A 163 -26.20 -8.54 -21.89
N ARG A 164 -25.89 -7.84 -22.99
CA ARG A 164 -26.85 -7.51 -24.05
C ARG A 164 -26.41 -8.02 -25.41
N SER A 165 -25.13 -7.81 -25.74
CA SER A 165 -24.59 -8.08 -27.09
C SER A 165 -23.20 -8.74 -27.07
N THR A 166 -22.54 -8.80 -25.91
CA THR A 166 -21.29 -9.55 -25.68
C THR A 166 -21.17 -9.87 -24.18
N ASP A 167 -20.24 -10.74 -23.81
CA ASP A 167 -19.64 -10.80 -22.47
C ASP A 167 -18.11 -10.71 -22.59
N PHE A 168 -17.42 -10.79 -21.46
CA PHE A 168 -15.97 -10.65 -21.33
C PHE A 168 -15.37 -11.84 -20.58
N ALA A 169 -14.35 -12.44 -21.20
CA ALA A 169 -13.48 -13.43 -20.56
C ALA A 169 -12.27 -12.74 -19.92
N LEU A 170 -11.86 -13.21 -18.74
CA LEU A 170 -10.66 -12.74 -18.06
C LEU A 170 -9.43 -13.36 -18.74
N ASP A 171 -8.42 -12.54 -19.03
CA ASP A 171 -7.08 -13.01 -19.38
C ASP A 171 -6.26 -13.19 -18.10
N SER A 172 -5.99 -14.43 -17.70
CA SER A 172 -5.22 -14.69 -16.49
C SER A 172 -3.73 -14.42 -16.65
N GLU A 173 -3.21 -14.46 -17.88
CA GLU A 173 -1.78 -14.33 -18.14
C GLU A 173 -1.34 -12.87 -18.16
N SER A 174 -2.19 -11.97 -18.67
CA SER A 174 -1.88 -10.53 -18.71
C SER A 174 -2.45 -9.73 -17.52
N THR A 175 -3.22 -10.38 -16.63
CA THR A 175 -3.73 -9.76 -15.41
C THR A 175 -2.59 -9.44 -14.45
N SER A 176 -2.54 -8.19 -13.96
CA SER A 176 -1.51 -7.78 -13.00
C SER A 176 -1.93 -8.09 -11.56
N TYR A 177 -1.04 -8.74 -10.83
CA TYR A 177 -1.17 -9.03 -9.41
C TYR A 177 -0.25 -8.13 -8.58
N GLU A 178 -0.64 -7.92 -7.34
CA GLU A 178 0.18 -7.25 -6.32
C GLU A 178 0.14 -8.13 -5.07
N ASP A 179 1.30 -8.39 -4.47
CA ASP A 179 1.37 -9.17 -3.25
C ASP A 179 0.77 -8.36 -2.10
N CYS A 180 0.02 -9.04 -1.24
CA CYS A 180 -0.55 -8.46 -0.04
C CYS A 180 -0.53 -9.47 1.12
N GLN A 181 -0.54 -8.92 2.33
CA GLN A 181 -0.57 -9.70 3.55
C GLN A 181 -1.39 -8.96 4.59
N GLN A 182 -2.32 -9.67 5.21
CA GLN A 182 -3.11 -9.15 6.31
C GLN A 182 -2.37 -9.37 7.62
N ILE A 183 -2.39 -8.35 8.48
CA ILE A 183 -1.91 -8.43 9.85
C ILE A 183 -3.01 -7.95 10.80
N LEU A 184 -3.04 -8.51 12.01
CA LEU A 184 -3.91 -8.05 13.09
C LEU A 184 -3.10 -7.16 14.02
N ILE A 185 -3.60 -5.96 14.29
CA ILE A 185 -2.89 -4.97 15.10
C ILE A 185 -3.78 -4.37 16.18
N VAL A 186 -3.13 -3.91 17.25
CA VAL A 186 -3.73 -3.17 18.37
C VAL A 186 -2.81 -2.01 18.76
N ASP A 187 -3.36 -0.97 19.38
CA ASP A 187 -2.57 0.17 19.87
C ASP A 187 -1.47 -0.32 20.83
N SER A 188 -0.24 0.17 20.67
CA SER A 188 0.91 -0.25 21.49
C SER A 188 0.76 0.15 22.96
N ASN A 189 0.13 1.31 23.19
CA ASN A 189 -0.03 1.93 24.51
C ASN A 189 -1.38 1.61 25.18
N ASP A 190 -2.09 0.57 24.74
CA ASP A 190 -3.41 0.26 25.30
C ASP A 190 -3.28 -0.43 26.67
N GLU A 191 -3.28 0.39 27.73
CA GLU A 191 -3.25 -0.06 29.13
C GLU A 191 -4.55 -0.77 29.56
N ASN A 192 -5.64 -0.67 28.77
CA ASN A 192 -6.95 -1.24 29.11
C ASN A 192 -7.23 -2.51 28.30
N GLU A 193 -6.71 -3.66 28.76
CA GLU A 193 -6.89 -4.96 28.10
C GLU A 193 -8.36 -5.28 27.71
N GLY A 194 -9.34 -4.84 28.50
CA GLY A 194 -10.77 -5.08 28.24
C GLY A 194 -11.41 -4.27 27.10
N GLN A 195 -10.71 -3.26 26.57
CA GLN A 195 -11.24 -2.36 25.53
C GLN A 195 -10.36 -2.27 24.28
N ARG A 196 -9.35 -3.16 24.18
CA ARG A 196 -8.45 -3.27 23.04
C ARG A 196 -9.21 -3.54 21.76
N ARG A 197 -9.23 -2.55 20.87
CA ARG A 197 -9.80 -2.69 19.54
C ARG A 197 -8.75 -3.25 18.59
N VAL A 198 -8.92 -4.50 18.23
CA VAL A 198 -8.16 -5.14 17.15
C VAL A 198 -8.71 -4.70 15.80
N ILE A 199 -7.83 -4.37 14.86
CA ILE A 199 -8.19 -3.99 13.49
C ILE A 199 -7.31 -4.72 12.48
N ASP A 200 -7.87 -4.99 11.30
CA ASP A 200 -7.09 -5.50 10.18
C ASP A 200 -6.25 -4.38 9.57
N ALA A 201 -4.98 -4.69 9.33
CA ALA A 201 -4.09 -3.89 8.49
C ALA A 201 -3.54 -4.72 7.34
N TRP A 202 -3.16 -4.03 6.27
CA TRP A 202 -2.68 -4.67 5.05
C TRP A 202 -1.33 -4.11 4.63
N LEU A 203 -0.38 -5.02 4.44
CA LEU A 203 0.92 -4.81 3.84
C LEU A 203 0.84 -5.16 2.36
N PHE A 204 1.64 -4.48 1.53
CA PHE A 204 1.66 -4.67 0.09
C PHE A 204 3.09 -4.70 -0.40
N ASP A 205 3.31 -5.47 -1.46
CA ASP A 205 4.58 -5.53 -2.18
C ASP A 205 5.74 -5.92 -1.27
N GLU A 206 6.81 -5.12 -1.26
CA GLU A 206 8.03 -5.38 -0.51
C GLU A 206 7.83 -5.34 1.02
N LEU A 207 6.68 -4.83 1.49
CA LEU A 207 6.30 -4.91 2.89
C LEU A 207 5.74 -6.29 3.27
N VAL A 208 5.37 -7.14 2.31
CA VAL A 208 4.87 -8.49 2.59
C VAL A 208 6.00 -9.36 3.15
N GLY A 209 5.73 -10.02 4.29
CA GLY A 209 6.70 -10.84 5.00
C GLY A 209 7.73 -10.05 5.81
N SER A 210 7.60 -8.72 5.88
CA SER A 210 8.57 -7.84 6.55
C SER A 210 8.31 -7.63 8.05
N VAL A 211 7.17 -8.09 8.56
CA VAL A 211 6.78 -8.00 9.98
C VAL A 211 6.44 -9.39 10.53
N GLN A 212 6.61 -9.55 11.83
CA GLN A 212 6.36 -10.76 12.57
C GLN A 212 5.38 -10.51 13.72
N LYS A 213 4.77 -11.60 14.20
CA LYS A 213 3.95 -11.54 15.41
C LYS A 213 4.81 -11.14 16.59
N GLY A 214 4.32 -10.19 17.39
CA GLY A 214 5.02 -9.63 18.54
C GLY A 214 5.73 -8.32 18.24
N ASP A 215 5.94 -7.97 16.96
CA ASP A 215 6.63 -6.72 16.62
C ASP A 215 5.86 -5.49 17.12
N VAL A 216 6.60 -4.51 17.65
CA VAL A 216 6.10 -3.19 18.03
C VAL A 216 6.56 -2.19 16.97
N ILE A 217 5.62 -1.69 16.19
CA ILE A 217 5.90 -0.86 15.01
C ILE A 217 5.10 0.42 15.01
N ARG A 218 5.68 1.47 14.45
CA ARG A 218 4.98 2.69 14.07
C ARG A 218 4.59 2.57 12.61
N ILE A 219 3.30 2.57 12.32
CA ILE A 219 2.80 2.50 10.94
C ILE A 219 2.37 3.88 10.46
N ASN A 220 2.67 4.16 9.19
CA ASN A 220 2.04 5.22 8.44
C ASN A 220 1.01 4.58 7.51
N ALA A 221 -0.26 4.87 7.73
CA ALA A 221 -1.35 4.12 7.11
C ALA A 221 -2.50 5.02 6.67
N ARG A 222 -3.28 4.52 5.71
CA ARG A 222 -4.55 5.12 5.30
C ARG A 222 -5.72 4.29 5.81
N LEU A 223 -6.76 4.98 6.26
CA LEU A 223 -8.01 4.35 6.66
C LEU A 223 -8.82 3.94 5.41
N ARG A 224 -9.11 2.65 5.30
CA ARG A 224 -10.00 2.04 4.31
C ARG A 224 -11.31 1.59 4.96
N LEU A 225 -12.37 1.65 4.15
CA LEU A 225 -13.67 1.11 4.50
C LEU A 225 -13.84 -0.22 3.82
N ALA A 226 -14.11 -1.27 4.60
CA ALA A 226 -14.39 -2.61 4.14
C ALA A 226 -15.87 -2.96 4.29
N SER A 227 -16.34 -3.95 3.53
CA SER A 227 -17.69 -4.48 3.72
C SER A 227 -17.79 -5.19 5.06
N THR A 228 -18.91 -5.02 5.77
CA THR A 228 -19.25 -5.87 6.93
C THR A 228 -20.12 -7.07 6.54
N HIS A 229 -20.46 -7.21 5.25
CA HIS A 229 -21.28 -8.32 4.79
C HIS A 229 -20.44 -9.61 4.78
N PRO A 230 -20.95 -10.76 5.25
CA PRO A 230 -20.18 -12.01 5.31
C PRO A 230 -19.61 -12.47 3.96
N SER A 231 -20.28 -12.16 2.85
CA SER A 231 -19.78 -12.48 1.50
C SER A 231 -18.70 -11.52 0.98
N GLY A 232 -18.36 -10.47 1.73
CA GLY A 232 -17.51 -9.38 1.27
C GLY A 232 -18.17 -8.44 0.26
N ASP A 233 -19.46 -8.65 -0.07
CA ASP A 233 -20.20 -7.79 -0.98
C ASP A 233 -20.32 -6.38 -0.39
N PHE A 234 -19.62 -5.43 -1.02
CA PHE A 234 -19.54 -4.05 -0.59
C PHE A 234 -20.86 -3.29 -0.80
N ASP A 235 -21.69 -3.74 -1.73
CA ASP A 235 -22.95 -3.08 -2.07
C ASP A 235 -24.15 -3.66 -1.30
N ALA A 236 -23.97 -4.83 -0.69
CA ALA A 236 -25.02 -5.52 0.09
C ALA A 236 -25.39 -4.83 1.41
N THR A 237 -24.51 -3.99 1.96
CA THR A 237 -24.71 -3.30 3.24
C THR A 237 -24.30 -1.84 3.14
N THR A 238 -24.80 -0.97 4.02
CA THR A 238 -24.35 0.43 4.19
C THR A 238 -23.38 0.60 5.36
N LEU A 239 -23.29 -0.39 6.26
CA LEU A 239 -22.33 -0.41 7.36
C LEU A 239 -20.94 -0.79 6.84
N ARG A 240 -19.90 -0.16 7.38
CA ARG A 240 -18.51 -0.38 6.96
C ARG A 240 -17.63 -0.68 8.17
N ALA A 241 -16.74 -1.66 8.01
CA ALA A 241 -15.64 -1.88 8.93
C ALA A 241 -14.48 -0.96 8.56
N PHE A 242 -13.70 -0.59 9.56
CA PHE A 242 -12.43 0.12 9.35
C PHE A 242 -11.32 -0.91 9.18
N GLN A 243 -10.46 -0.65 8.21
CA GLN A 243 -9.21 -1.39 8.01
C GLN A 243 -8.13 -0.39 7.65
N LEU A 244 -6.88 -0.73 7.91
CA LEU A 244 -5.74 0.12 7.58
C LEU A 244 -4.99 -0.47 6.39
N GLN A 245 -4.52 0.40 5.51
CA GLN A 245 -3.56 0.03 4.48
C GLN A 245 -2.26 0.74 4.79
N ILE A 246 -1.21 -0.03 5.05
CA ILE A 246 0.08 0.46 5.49
C ILE A 246 0.84 0.96 4.28
N GLU A 247 1.24 2.23 4.33
CA GLU A 247 2.05 2.89 3.32
C GLU A 247 3.53 2.86 3.68
N SER A 248 3.89 2.80 4.97
CA SER A 248 5.24 2.49 5.46
C SER A 248 5.16 2.12 6.93
N TYR A 249 6.26 1.61 7.50
CA TYR A 249 6.37 1.46 8.95
C TYR A 249 7.82 1.63 9.42
N GLU A 250 7.97 1.84 10.73
CA GLU A 250 9.24 1.91 11.44
C GLU A 250 9.19 0.94 12.63
N MET A 251 10.26 0.19 12.88
CA MET A 251 10.38 -0.62 14.11
C MET A 251 10.58 0.32 15.30
N LEU A 252 9.79 0.17 16.36
CA LEU A 252 9.93 0.94 17.60
C LEU A 252 10.83 0.21 18.61
N GLU A 253 10.70 -1.11 18.64
CA GLU A 253 11.54 -1.98 19.45
C GLU A 253 12.19 -3.02 18.52
N PRO A 254 13.52 -3.21 18.58
CA PRO A 254 14.16 -4.28 17.83
C PRO A 254 13.73 -5.64 18.38
N HIS A 255 13.47 -6.59 17.50
CA HIS A 255 13.16 -7.97 17.86
C HIS A 255 14.32 -8.57 18.67
N GLU A 256 14.07 -8.95 19.93
CA GLU A 256 14.99 -9.84 20.64
C GLU A 256 14.83 -11.22 20.00
N ILE A 257 15.84 -11.65 19.25
CA ILE A 257 15.91 -13.04 18.79
C ILE A 257 16.13 -13.87 20.04
N ASP A 258 15.12 -14.61 20.48
CA ASP A 258 15.30 -15.72 21.41
C ASP A 258 16.18 -16.75 20.70
N ASP A 259 17.49 -16.59 20.84
CA ASP A 259 18.47 -17.60 20.53
C ASP A 259 18.26 -18.71 21.57
N GLU A 260 17.27 -19.57 21.35
CA GLU A 260 17.18 -20.87 22.03
C GLU A 260 18.35 -21.74 21.53
N GLY A 261 19.55 -21.35 21.96
CA GLY A 261 20.74 -22.16 21.95
C GLY A 261 20.53 -23.35 22.87
N GLN A 262 20.42 -24.52 22.24
CA GLN A 262 21.00 -25.80 22.65
C GLN A 262 21.47 -25.90 24.10
N GLY A 263 20.83 -26.76 24.88
CA GLY A 263 21.28 -27.11 26.22
C GLY A 263 20.71 -28.45 26.73
N ASN A 264 21.47 -29.51 26.46
CA ASN A 264 21.61 -30.75 27.24
C ASN A 264 20.62 -31.90 27.04
N GLY A 265 21.17 -32.98 26.49
CA GLY A 265 20.66 -34.33 26.59
C GLY A 265 21.75 -35.35 26.23
N GLU A 266 22.92 -35.25 26.85
CA GLU A 266 23.84 -36.39 27.05
C GLU A 266 23.79 -36.81 28.53
N GLU A 267 23.97 -38.13 28.75
CA GLU A 267 23.98 -38.91 30.00
C GLU A 267 22.57 -39.34 30.50
N GLU A 268 22.18 -40.62 30.59
CA GLU A 268 22.88 -41.93 30.70
C GLU A 268 22.18 -43.03 29.87
#